data_AF-B7KLS4-F1
#
_entry.id   AF-B7KLS4-F1
#
_cell.length_a   1.000
_cell.length_b   1.000
_cell.length_c   1.000
_cell.angle_alpha   90.00
_cell.angle_beta   90.00
_cell.angle_gamma   90.00
#
_symmetry.space_group_name_H-M   'P 1'
#
loop_
_entity.id
_entity.type
_entity.pdbx_description
1 polymer ?
#
loop_
_entity_poly.entity_id
_entity_poly.type
_entity_poly.pdbx_seq_one_letter_code
_entity_poly.pdbx_strand_id
1 'polypeptide(L)'
;MYIERVPNRNSPPAVLLRESYREGNIVRKRTLANLSKLPDTVIENLKVVLKGGTTIENLSESFSIVRSLPHGHIAATLGTLKIAYYVEWHMRKALAPLLFDDEKVVEESEPNNNVVTSQKRSKKAKAKAARKKTSEKFTVHSFRTLMEDLATIAKNKIQSNCCEASLSFEKITQPTHLQQKALDLLGVSLICTQ
;
A
#
# COMPACT_ATOMS: atom_id res chain seq x y z
N MET A 1 -4.94 2.88 -40.93
CA MET A 1 -4.75 1.41 -41.03
C MET A 1 -5.56 0.73 -39.93
N TYR A 2 -5.95 -0.53 -40.08
CA TYR A 2 -6.73 -1.27 -39.07
C TYR A 2 -6.42 -2.77 -39.12
N ILE A 3 -6.68 -3.48 -38.03
CA ILE A 3 -6.54 -4.94 -37.96
C ILE A 3 -7.90 -5.60 -38.14
N GLU A 4 -7.99 -6.60 -39.00
CA GLU A 4 -9.20 -7.38 -39.28
C GLU A 4 -8.95 -8.87 -39.02
N ARG A 5 -9.89 -9.54 -38.35
CA ARG A 5 -9.88 -11.00 -38.20
C ARG A 5 -10.81 -11.60 -39.26
N VAL A 6 -10.22 -12.35 -40.20
CA VAL A 6 -10.95 -13.01 -41.29
C VAL A 6 -11.18 -14.47 -40.90
N PRO A 7 -12.43 -14.95 -40.79
CA PRO A 7 -12.72 -16.32 -40.42
C PRO A 7 -12.16 -17.30 -41.46
N ASN A 8 -11.62 -18.42 -41.00
CA ASN A 8 -11.19 -19.52 -41.86
C ASN A 8 -11.96 -20.78 -41.48
N ARG A 9 -12.28 -21.62 -42.47
CA ARG A 9 -13.23 -22.74 -42.31
C ARG A 9 -12.70 -23.82 -41.36
N ASN A 10 -11.44 -24.22 -41.52
CA ASN A 10 -10.82 -25.33 -40.81
C ASN A 10 -9.55 -24.91 -40.05
N SER A 11 -9.33 -23.62 -39.84
CA SER A 11 -8.12 -23.11 -39.19
C SER A 11 -8.43 -21.85 -38.39
N PRO A 12 -7.55 -21.43 -37.47
CA PRO A 12 -7.71 -20.17 -36.76
C PRO A 12 -7.89 -18.99 -37.72
N PRO A 13 -8.67 -17.96 -37.33
CA PRO A 13 -8.94 -16.80 -38.16
C PRO A 13 -7.64 -16.07 -38.52
N ALA A 14 -7.52 -15.66 -39.77
CA ALA A 14 -6.37 -14.87 -40.21
C ALA A 14 -6.46 -13.45 -39.64
N VAL A 15 -5.40 -12.99 -39.00
CA VAL A 15 -5.31 -11.63 -38.46
C VAL A 15 -4.50 -10.78 -39.45
N LEU A 16 -5.12 -9.78 -40.06
CA LEU A 16 -4.52 -8.98 -41.14
C LEU A 16 -4.45 -7.50 -40.78
N LEU A 17 -3.30 -6.87 -41.00
CA LEU A 17 -3.18 -5.41 -41.02
C LEU A 17 -3.58 -4.91 -42.40
N ARG A 18 -4.57 -4.02 -42.45
CA ARG A 18 -5.15 -3.51 -43.69
C ARG A 18 -5.19 -1.99 -43.70
N GLU A 19 -5.30 -1.45 -44.91
CA GLU A 19 -5.51 -0.04 -45.15
C GLU A 19 -6.65 0.16 -46.14
N SER A 20 -7.52 1.10 -45.84
CA SER A 20 -8.55 1.59 -46.78
C SER A 20 -8.00 2.78 -47.55
N TYR A 21 -8.11 2.75 -48.87
CA TYR A 21 -7.71 3.86 -49.74
C TYR A 21 -8.81 4.14 -50.77
N ARG A 22 -8.79 5.33 -51.37
CA ARG A 22 -9.70 5.70 -52.46
C ARG A 22 -8.97 5.56 -53.79
N GLU A 23 -9.65 4.95 -54.75
CA GLU A 23 -9.22 4.88 -56.14
C GLU A 23 -10.36 5.45 -56.97
N GLY A 24 -10.23 6.71 -57.36
CA GLY A 24 -11.34 7.51 -57.89
C GLY A 24 -12.49 7.58 -56.89
N ASN A 25 -13.68 7.14 -57.31
CA ASN A 25 -14.89 7.20 -56.50
C ASN A 25 -15.15 5.93 -55.65
N ILE A 26 -14.22 4.96 -55.65
CA ILE A 26 -14.39 3.67 -54.98
C ILE A 26 -13.43 3.56 -53.79
N VAL A 27 -13.93 3.11 -52.63
CA VAL A 27 -13.10 2.75 -51.47
C VAL A 27 -12.65 1.30 -51.61
N ARG A 28 -11.34 1.08 -51.62
CA ARG A 28 -10.72 -0.25 -51.68
C ARG A 28 -9.96 -0.55 -50.39
N LYS A 29 -9.74 -1.85 -50.13
CA LYS A 29 -8.99 -2.35 -48.97
C LYS A 29 -7.75 -3.10 -49.47
N ARG A 30 -6.55 -2.69 -49.05
CA ARG A 30 -5.31 -3.43 -49.29
C ARG A 30 -4.81 -4.10 -48.02
N THR A 31 -4.26 -5.30 -48.15
CA THR A 31 -3.59 -6.01 -47.04
C THR A 31 -2.13 -5.59 -47.01
N LEU A 32 -1.66 -5.11 -45.86
CA LEU A 32 -0.28 -4.68 -45.65
C LEU A 32 0.58 -5.78 -45.02
N ALA A 33 0.02 -6.52 -44.05
CA ALA A 33 0.74 -7.59 -43.36
C ALA A 33 -0.19 -8.67 -42.81
N ASN A 34 0.34 -9.89 -42.65
CA ASN A 34 -0.32 -10.99 -41.94
C ASN A 34 0.27 -11.12 -40.53
N LEU A 35 -0.57 -10.88 -39.52
CA LEU A 35 -0.23 -10.86 -38.10
C LEU A 35 -0.65 -12.16 -37.38
N SER A 36 -1.11 -13.18 -38.10
CA SER A 36 -1.69 -14.41 -37.51
C SER A 36 -0.70 -15.21 -36.65
N LYS A 37 0.60 -14.94 -36.76
CA LYS A 37 1.65 -15.57 -35.94
C LYS A 37 1.91 -14.85 -34.61
N LEU A 38 1.36 -13.64 -34.43
CA LEU A 38 1.57 -12.87 -33.22
C LEU A 38 0.60 -13.31 -32.12
N PRO A 39 1.01 -13.25 -30.83
CA PRO A 39 0.11 -13.47 -29.72
C PRO A 39 -1.05 -12.46 -29.71
N ASP A 40 -2.22 -12.89 -29.23
CA ASP A 40 -3.41 -12.04 -29.14
C ASP A 40 -3.17 -10.76 -28.33
N THR A 41 -2.34 -10.83 -27.28
CA THR A 41 -1.97 -9.66 -26.45
C THR A 41 -1.28 -8.56 -27.27
N VAL A 42 -0.35 -8.94 -28.15
CA VAL A 42 0.36 -8.01 -29.04
C VAL A 42 -0.61 -7.41 -30.06
N ILE A 43 -1.54 -8.22 -30.58
CA ILE A 43 -2.55 -7.78 -31.53
C ILE A 43 -3.48 -6.74 -30.89
N GLU A 44 -3.95 -6.97 -29.66
CA GLU A 44 -4.82 -6.01 -28.96
C GLU A 44 -4.08 -4.71 -28.65
N ASN A 45 -2.80 -4.78 -28.22
CA ASN A 45 -1.98 -3.57 -28.02
C ASN A 45 -1.78 -2.79 -29.33
N LEU A 46 -1.50 -3.48 -30.44
CA LEU A 46 -1.34 -2.84 -31.75
C LEU A 46 -2.65 -2.15 -32.20
N LYS A 47 -3.82 -2.73 -31.90
CA LYS A 47 -5.11 -2.08 -32.19
C LYS A 47 -5.28 -0.76 -31.42
N VAL A 48 -4.86 -0.71 -30.16
CA VAL A 48 -4.91 0.51 -29.35
C VAL A 48 -4.03 1.58 -29.97
N VAL A 49 -2.79 1.24 -30.33
CA VAL A 49 -1.84 2.16 -30.99
C VAL A 49 -2.39 2.68 -32.32
N LEU A 50 -2.92 1.80 -33.17
CA LEU A 50 -3.48 2.17 -34.48
C LEU A 50 -4.72 3.07 -34.38
N LYS A 51 -5.43 3.07 -33.25
CA LYS A 51 -6.54 3.98 -32.97
C LYS A 51 -6.10 5.34 -32.38
N GLY A 52 -4.78 5.57 -32.27
CA GLY A 52 -4.22 6.77 -31.66
C GLY A 52 -4.03 6.69 -30.15
N GLY A 53 -4.11 5.49 -29.56
CA GLY A 53 -3.74 5.27 -28.17
C GLY A 53 -2.22 5.25 -27.97
N THR A 54 -1.76 5.68 -26.80
CA THR A 54 -0.33 5.67 -26.46
C THR A 54 0.01 4.40 -25.70
N THR A 55 1.12 3.75 -26.06
CA THR A 55 1.68 2.65 -25.26
C THR A 55 2.65 3.22 -24.24
N ILE A 56 2.55 2.73 -23.02
CA ILE A 56 3.48 3.02 -21.95
C ILE A 56 4.45 1.85 -21.86
N GLU A 57 5.74 2.09 -22.11
CA GLU A 57 6.78 1.07 -22.03
C GLU A 57 6.97 0.59 -20.59
N ASN A 58 7.01 1.53 -19.63
CA ASN A 58 7.15 1.25 -18.20
C ASN A 58 6.04 1.92 -17.39
N LEU A 59 5.09 1.11 -16.91
CA LEU A 59 4.03 1.59 -16.04
C LEU A 59 4.58 2.16 -14.72
N SER A 60 5.67 1.58 -14.20
CA SER A 60 6.33 2.02 -12.97
C SER A 60 6.96 3.40 -13.07
N GLU A 61 7.47 3.79 -14.24
CA GLU A 61 8.11 5.09 -14.47
C GLU A 61 7.11 6.18 -14.86
N SER A 62 5.89 5.78 -15.20
CA SER A 62 4.81 6.69 -15.61
C SER A 62 4.12 7.38 -14.44
N PHE A 63 4.40 6.97 -13.20
CA PHE A 63 3.83 7.56 -12.01
C PHE A 63 4.93 8.11 -11.10
N SER A 64 4.77 9.35 -10.65
CA SER A 64 5.63 9.93 -9.62
C SER A 64 4.83 10.25 -8.36
N ILE A 65 5.47 10.10 -7.22
CA ILE A 65 4.94 10.57 -5.94
C ILE A 65 5.22 12.07 -5.86
N VAL A 66 4.16 12.88 -5.87
CA VAL A 66 4.26 14.34 -5.80
C VAL A 66 4.30 14.83 -4.37
N ARG A 67 3.71 14.07 -3.44
CA ARG A 67 3.66 14.41 -2.03
C ARG A 67 3.45 13.18 -1.16
N SER A 68 4.16 13.13 -0.04
CA SER A 68 3.91 12.17 1.04
C SER A 68 3.51 12.92 2.30
N LEU A 69 2.32 12.63 2.83
CA LEU A 69 1.95 13.07 4.17
C LEU A 69 2.10 11.94 5.18
N PRO A 70 2.68 12.19 6.37
CA PRO A 70 2.65 11.21 7.45
C PRO A 70 1.19 10.97 7.87
N HIS A 71 0.67 9.78 7.56
CA HIS A 71 -0.70 9.39 7.87
C HIS A 71 -0.82 8.78 9.27
N GLY A 72 0.26 8.13 9.75
CA GLY A 72 0.35 7.61 11.11
C GLY A 72 0.20 8.69 12.19
N HIS A 73 0.75 9.89 11.95
CA HIS A 73 0.59 11.02 12.86
C HIS A 73 -0.85 11.54 12.90
N ILE A 74 -1.55 11.60 11.78
CA ILE A 74 -2.93 12.11 11.73
C ILE A 74 -3.89 11.12 12.37
N ALA A 75 -3.77 9.81 12.12
CA ALA A 75 -4.62 8.82 12.79
C ALA A 75 -4.38 8.77 14.31
N ALA A 76 -3.12 8.83 14.74
CA ALA A 76 -2.79 8.95 16.16
C ALA A 76 -3.30 10.29 16.74
N THR A 77 -3.12 11.42 16.03
CA THR A 77 -3.52 12.73 16.53
C THR A 77 -5.04 12.96 16.52
N LEU A 78 -5.77 12.43 15.53
CA LEU A 78 -7.24 12.44 15.50
C LEU A 78 -7.81 11.63 16.68
N GLY A 79 -7.12 10.56 17.09
CA GLY A 79 -7.38 9.86 18.37
C GLY A 79 -6.99 10.69 19.60
N THR A 80 -5.96 11.55 19.51
CA THR A 80 -5.46 12.35 20.64
C THR A 80 -6.23 13.61 20.97
N LEU A 81 -7.13 14.09 20.10
CA LEU A 81 -7.80 15.40 20.24
C LEU A 81 -8.83 15.48 21.38
N LYS A 82 -8.76 14.59 22.38
CA LYS A 82 -9.54 14.70 23.61
C LYS A 82 -8.74 14.95 24.91
N ILE A 83 -7.57 14.37 25.19
CA ILE A 83 -6.68 14.75 26.33
C ILE A 83 -5.27 14.15 26.10
N ALA A 84 -4.24 14.96 25.84
CA ALA A 84 -2.90 14.48 25.40
C ALA A 84 -2.18 13.50 26.36
N TYR A 85 -2.28 13.69 27.69
CA TYR A 85 -1.69 12.76 28.67
C TYR A 85 -2.47 11.45 28.81
N TYR A 86 -3.80 11.53 28.76
CA TYR A 86 -4.68 10.37 28.85
C TYR A 86 -4.46 9.45 27.66
N VAL A 87 -4.23 10.02 26.47
CA VAL A 87 -4.07 9.26 25.25
C VAL A 87 -2.75 8.49 25.24
N GLU A 88 -1.64 9.09 25.65
CA GLU A 88 -0.38 8.34 25.78
C GLU A 88 -0.54 7.17 26.77
N TRP A 89 -1.18 7.40 27.91
CA TRP A 89 -1.43 6.34 28.90
C TRP A 89 -2.28 5.20 28.31
N HIS A 90 -3.38 5.54 27.62
CA HIS A 90 -4.26 4.55 26.98
C HIS A 90 -3.56 3.80 25.85
N MET A 91 -2.80 4.50 25.01
CA MET A 91 -2.03 3.90 23.93
C MET A 91 -0.97 2.96 24.48
N ARG A 92 -0.24 3.36 25.54
CA ARG A 92 0.76 2.49 26.18
C ARG A 92 0.12 1.24 26.78
N LYS A 93 -1.06 1.37 27.39
CA LYS A 93 -1.81 0.22 27.91
C LYS A 93 -2.23 -0.74 26.80
N ALA A 94 -2.74 -0.22 25.68
CA ALA A 94 -3.14 -1.03 24.53
C ALA A 94 -1.92 -1.67 23.82
N LEU A 95 -0.83 -0.90 23.69
CA LEU A 95 0.40 -1.29 23.00
C LEU A 95 1.40 -2.00 23.91
N ALA A 96 1.09 -2.25 25.18
CA ALA A 96 1.96 -2.95 26.12
C ALA A 96 2.56 -4.26 25.56
N PRO A 97 1.84 -5.06 24.74
CA PRO A 97 2.42 -6.23 24.08
C PRO A 97 3.60 -5.93 23.12
N LEU A 98 3.71 -4.72 22.59
CA LEU A 98 4.79 -4.26 21.70
C LEU A 98 5.83 -3.37 22.42
N LEU A 99 5.51 -2.82 23.59
CA LEU A 99 6.35 -1.89 24.34
C LEU A 99 7.23 -2.57 25.41
N PHE A 100 8.25 -1.87 25.91
CA PHE A 100 8.96 -2.28 27.14
C PHE A 100 8.12 -2.15 28.43
N ASP A 101 6.88 -1.67 28.31
CA ASP A 101 5.94 -1.50 29.41
C ASP A 101 5.43 -2.87 29.91
N ASP A 102 5.13 -2.96 31.20
CA ASP A 102 4.66 -4.20 31.82
C ASP A 102 3.16 -4.39 31.55
N GLU A 103 2.77 -5.59 31.11
CA GLU A 103 1.36 -5.91 30.82
C GLU A 103 0.54 -6.16 32.10
N LYS A 104 1.21 -6.45 33.22
CA LYS A 104 0.56 -6.67 34.53
C LYS A 104 1.13 -5.69 35.55
N VAL A 105 0.28 -4.85 36.12
CA VAL A 105 0.57 -4.21 37.41
C VAL A 105 0.44 -5.31 38.45
N VAL A 106 1.56 -5.76 39.02
CA VAL A 106 1.52 -6.67 40.17
C VAL A 106 1.18 -5.82 41.39
N GLU A 107 -0.10 -5.81 41.79
CA GLU A 107 -0.52 -5.33 43.10
C GLU A 107 -0.17 -6.41 44.14
N GLU A 108 1.12 -6.51 44.50
CA GLU A 108 1.52 -7.13 45.76
C GLU A 108 1.87 -6.00 46.74
N SER A 109 0.83 -5.34 47.25
CA SER A 109 0.95 -4.44 48.39
C SER A 109 0.84 -5.25 49.68
N GLU A 110 1.97 -5.68 50.22
CA GLU A 110 2.06 -5.82 51.67
C GLU A 110 1.89 -4.42 52.28
N PRO A 111 1.10 -4.24 53.36
CA PRO A 111 0.90 -2.95 54.00
C PRO A 111 2.15 -2.64 54.81
N ASN A 112 3.22 -2.23 54.14
CA ASN A 112 4.43 -1.75 54.78
C ASN A 112 4.44 -0.23 54.66
N ASN A 113 4.45 0.45 55.82
CA ASN A 113 4.29 1.90 56.02
C ASN A 113 5.43 2.77 55.43
N ASN A 114 6.05 2.35 54.32
CA ASN A 114 7.11 3.09 53.65
C ASN A 114 6.57 3.72 52.36
N VAL A 115 6.58 5.05 52.37
CA VAL A 115 5.82 5.97 51.50
C VAL A 115 6.17 5.90 50.00
N VAL A 116 7.21 5.18 49.56
CA VAL A 116 7.43 4.85 48.14
C VAL A 116 8.12 3.51 48.04
N THR A 117 7.37 2.41 47.83
CA THR A 117 7.97 1.13 47.44
C THR A 117 8.11 1.09 45.91
N SER A 118 9.34 0.92 45.43
CA SER A 118 9.59 0.75 43.99
C SER A 118 8.83 -0.47 43.45
N GLN A 119 8.04 -0.27 42.40
CA GLN A 119 7.23 -1.32 41.80
C GLN A 119 8.11 -2.45 41.21
N LYS A 120 7.84 -3.70 41.61
CA LYS A 120 8.57 -4.87 41.10
C LYS A 120 8.06 -5.29 39.72
N ARG A 121 8.95 -5.32 38.72
CA ARG A 121 8.66 -5.77 37.35
C ARG A 121 8.29 -7.26 37.29
N SER A 122 7.32 -7.60 36.44
CA SER A 122 6.85 -8.97 36.21
C SER A 122 7.92 -9.86 35.55
N LYS A 123 7.76 -11.20 35.67
CA LYS A 123 8.64 -12.18 35.00
C LYS A 123 8.63 -12.00 33.48
N LYS A 124 7.48 -11.64 32.90
CA LYS A 124 7.32 -11.40 31.45
C LYS A 124 8.06 -10.13 31.02
N ALA A 125 7.96 -9.05 31.79
CA ALA A 125 8.69 -7.81 31.53
C ALA A 125 10.21 -8.01 31.59
N LYS A 126 10.71 -8.78 32.56
CA LYS A 126 12.14 -9.16 32.65
C LYS A 126 12.58 -9.99 31.45
N ALA A 127 11.79 -10.98 31.03
CA ALA A 127 12.09 -11.80 29.86
C ALA A 127 12.08 -10.99 28.55
N LYS A 128 11.14 -10.05 28.41
CA LYS A 128 11.01 -9.14 27.28
C LYS A 128 12.19 -8.16 27.19
N ALA A 129 12.61 -7.61 28.32
CA ALA A 129 13.79 -6.76 28.41
C ALA A 129 15.08 -7.52 28.06
N ALA A 130 15.21 -8.78 28.51
CA ALA A 130 16.38 -9.61 28.20
C ALA A 130 16.42 -10.05 26.72
N ARG A 131 15.27 -10.45 26.16
CA ARG A 131 15.19 -10.97 24.78
C ARG A 131 15.05 -9.89 23.72
N LYS A 132 14.61 -8.67 24.08
CA LYS A 132 14.24 -7.56 23.19
C LYS A 132 13.28 -7.98 22.05
N LYS A 133 12.57 -9.09 22.24
CA LYS A 133 11.61 -9.65 21.30
C LYS A 133 10.33 -10.04 22.02
N THR A 134 9.20 -9.82 21.39
CA THR A 134 7.87 -10.24 21.83
C THR A 134 7.68 -11.75 21.59
N SER A 135 6.65 -12.35 22.19
CA SER A 135 6.24 -13.74 21.92
C SER A 135 6.02 -14.01 20.44
N GLU A 136 5.52 -13.02 19.70
CA GLU A 136 5.30 -13.05 18.25
C GLU A 136 6.56 -12.72 17.43
N LYS A 137 7.76 -12.76 18.04
CA LYS A 137 9.08 -12.50 17.43
C LYS A 137 9.33 -11.08 16.90
N PHE A 138 8.39 -10.15 17.05
CA PHE A 138 8.63 -8.73 16.80
C PHE A 138 9.71 -8.16 17.74
N THR A 139 10.49 -7.19 17.26
CA THR A 139 11.37 -6.38 18.10
C THR A 139 10.52 -5.58 19.09
N VAL A 140 10.98 -5.42 20.32
CA VAL A 140 10.29 -4.63 21.35
C VAL A 140 10.71 -3.16 21.21
N HIS A 141 9.75 -2.25 21.27
CA HIS A 141 9.97 -0.82 21.07
C HIS A 141 9.80 -0.03 22.38
N SER A 142 10.42 1.15 22.44
CA SER A 142 9.92 2.20 23.35
C SER A 142 8.70 2.84 22.70
N PHE A 143 7.86 3.53 23.48
CA PHE A 143 6.70 4.21 22.90
C PHE A 143 7.11 5.17 21.79
N ARG A 144 8.19 5.94 22.01
CA ARG A 144 8.75 6.85 21.01
C ARG A 144 9.16 6.14 19.72
N THR A 145 9.94 5.05 19.80
CA THR A 145 10.41 4.36 18.60
C THR A 145 9.29 3.62 17.86
N LEU A 146 8.22 3.23 18.58
CA LEU A 146 7.01 2.70 17.96
C LEU A 146 6.22 3.79 17.23
N MET A 147 6.12 5.00 17.80
CA MET A 147 5.49 6.14 17.15
C MET A 147 6.28 6.61 15.92
N GLU A 148 7.61 6.58 15.98
CA GLU A 148 8.48 6.86 14.83
C GLU A 148 8.28 5.83 13.71
N ASP A 149 8.14 4.54 14.05
CA ASP A 149 7.84 3.49 13.07
C ASP A 149 6.44 3.67 12.46
N LEU A 150 5.40 3.91 13.26
CA LEU A 150 4.04 4.18 12.78
C LEU A 150 3.97 5.45 11.92
N ALA A 151 4.81 6.44 12.17
CA ALA A 151 4.89 7.67 11.38
C ALA A 151 5.37 7.43 9.94
N THR A 152 6.03 6.30 9.67
CA THR A 152 6.43 5.92 8.31
C THR A 152 5.23 5.53 7.42
N ILE A 153 4.07 5.25 8.02
CA ILE A 153 2.82 5.07 7.27
C ILE A 153 2.44 6.43 6.67
N ALA A 154 2.49 6.52 5.35
CA ALA A 154 2.28 7.76 4.62
C ALA A 154 1.10 7.64 3.64
N LYS A 155 0.41 8.76 3.45
CA LYS A 155 -0.56 8.97 2.38
C LYS A 155 0.15 9.66 1.23
N ASN A 156 0.42 8.91 0.17
CA ASN A 156 1.11 9.39 -1.03
C ASN A 156 0.10 9.92 -2.04
N LYS A 157 0.35 11.11 -2.58
CA LYS A 157 -0.33 11.60 -3.78
C LYS A 157 0.51 11.21 -4.99
N ILE A 158 -0.07 10.41 -5.87
CA ILE A 158 0.56 9.88 -7.07
C ILE A 158 -0.02 10.60 -8.27
N GLN A 159 0.83 11.01 -9.21
CA GLN A 159 0.42 11.66 -10.45
C GLN A 159 0.97 10.88 -11.65
N SER A 160 0.13 10.71 -12.68
CA SER A 160 0.56 10.16 -13.96
C SER A 160 1.27 11.22 -14.80
N ASN A 161 2.44 10.86 -15.33
CA ASN A 161 3.24 11.70 -16.23
C ASN A 161 3.07 11.27 -17.70
N CYS A 162 2.24 10.27 -17.98
CA CYS A 162 2.14 9.59 -19.27
C CYS A 162 0.96 10.03 -20.16
N CYS A 163 0.08 10.92 -19.69
CA CYS A 163 -1.07 11.40 -20.44
C CYS A 163 -1.20 12.92 -20.35
N GLU A 164 -1.74 13.55 -21.40
CA GLU A 164 -2.08 14.98 -21.41
C GLU A 164 -3.07 15.35 -20.29
N ALA A 165 -3.92 14.40 -19.91
CA ALA A 165 -4.70 14.47 -18.69
C ALA A 165 -3.86 14.00 -17.50
N SER A 166 -3.54 14.91 -16.58
CA SER A 166 -2.90 14.59 -15.31
C SER A 166 -3.87 13.81 -14.41
N LEU A 167 -3.80 12.48 -14.44
CA LEU A 167 -4.51 11.64 -13.48
C LEU A 167 -3.78 11.73 -12.14
N SER A 168 -4.49 12.14 -11.09
CA SER A 168 -3.95 12.14 -9.73
C SER A 168 -4.84 11.33 -8.81
N PHE A 169 -4.21 10.48 -7.99
CA PHE A 169 -4.91 9.69 -6.97
C PHE A 169 -4.05 9.57 -5.72
N GLU A 170 -4.68 9.18 -4.62
CA GLU A 170 -4.03 9.03 -3.32
C GLU A 170 -3.89 7.56 -2.96
N LYS A 171 -2.75 7.16 -2.39
CA LYS A 171 -2.47 5.80 -1.95
C LYS A 171 -1.81 5.80 -0.59
N ILE A 172 -2.37 5.05 0.35
CA ILE A 172 -1.74 4.83 1.66
C ILE A 172 -0.70 3.71 1.51
N THR A 173 0.46 3.87 2.15
CA THR A 173 1.49 2.83 2.21
C THR A 173 0.96 1.58 2.90
N GLN A 174 1.31 0.39 2.39
CA GLN A 174 1.00 -0.86 3.07
C GLN A 174 1.76 -0.93 4.41
N PRO A 175 1.07 -1.07 5.55
CA PRO A 175 1.73 -1.18 6.84
C PRO A 175 2.59 -2.44 6.94
N THR A 176 3.72 -2.36 7.64
CA THR A 176 4.48 -3.56 8.00
C THR A 176 3.68 -4.46 8.96
N HIS A 177 4.06 -5.73 9.12
CA HIS A 177 3.40 -6.62 10.07
C HIS A 177 3.35 -6.07 11.51
N LEU A 178 4.40 -5.35 11.92
CA LEU A 178 4.46 -4.71 13.24
C LEU A 178 3.49 -3.53 13.33
N GLN A 179 3.44 -2.68 12.29
CA GLN A 179 2.52 -1.55 12.21
C GLN A 179 1.07 -2.01 12.18
N GLN A 180 0.75 -3.06 11.42
CA GLN A 180 -0.58 -3.65 11.39
C GLN A 180 -0.98 -4.15 12.78
N LYS A 181 -0.08 -4.87 13.47
CA LYS A 181 -0.35 -5.33 14.85
C LYS A 181 -0.60 -4.17 15.82
N ALA A 182 0.16 -3.09 15.70
CA ALA A 182 -0.05 -1.90 16.53
C ALA A 182 -1.39 -1.22 16.24
N LEU A 183 -1.78 -1.13 14.97
CA LEU A 183 -3.09 -0.60 14.56
C LEU A 183 -4.24 -1.47 15.08
N ASP A 184 -4.11 -2.80 15.00
CA ASP A 184 -5.10 -3.75 15.51
C ASP A 184 -5.28 -3.61 17.04
N LEU A 185 -4.17 -3.48 17.79
CA LEU A 185 -4.20 -3.26 19.25
C LEU A 185 -4.86 -1.92 19.63
N LEU A 186 -4.72 -0.90 18.77
CA LEU A 186 -5.37 0.40 18.95
C LEU A 186 -6.83 0.41 18.44
N GLY A 187 -7.29 -0.66 17.79
CA GLY A 187 -8.61 -0.72 17.16
C GLY A 187 -8.77 0.23 15.96
N VAL A 188 -7.68 0.59 15.30
CA VAL A 188 -7.67 1.50 14.15
C VAL A 188 -7.55 0.71 12.86
N SER A 189 -8.52 0.87 11.95
CA SER A 189 -8.44 0.29 10.61
C SER A 189 -8.05 1.35 9.59
N LEU A 190 -6.95 1.12 8.87
CA LEU A 190 -6.61 1.92 7.71
C LEU A 190 -7.38 1.38 6.51
N ILE A 191 -8.22 2.22 5.90
CA ILE A 191 -8.81 1.91 4.59
C ILE A 191 -7.70 2.07 3.56
N CYS A 192 -6.94 1.00 3.33
CA CYS A 192 -5.99 0.95 2.24
C CYS A 192 -6.79 0.84 0.94
N THR A 193 -6.85 1.93 0.17
CA THR A 193 -7.31 1.88 -1.22
C THR A 193 -6.35 0.95 -2.00
N GLN A 194 -6.85 -0.23 -2.38
CA GLN A 194 -6.13 -1.19 -3.22
C GLN A 194 -5.98 -0.64 -4.64
#